data_AF-A0A7C4WAU0-F1
#
_entry.id   AF-A0A7C4WAU0-F1
#
_cell.length_a   1.000
_cell.length_b   1.000
_cell.length_c   1.000
_cell.angle_alpha   90.00
_cell.angle_beta   90.00
_cell.angle_gamma   90.00
#
_symmetry.space_group_name_H-M   'P 1'
#
loop_
_entity.id
_entity.type
_entity.pdbx_description
1 polymer ?
#
loop_
_entity_poly.entity_id
_entity_poly.type
_entity_poly.pdbx_seq_one_letter_code
_entity_poly.pdbx_strand_id
1 'polypeptide(L)'
;MKISLNMGQEADQGRLAQLKALERDIVAAGGGDWTAKTNLARHFAPLLTSLAHKRSQDTAVINRCLEAGREGLFQAARKYKPSVGPDRFQIFAVDFIESAMDRALQAASGRPRGFLARLFGK
;
A
#
# COMPACT_ATOMS: atom_id res chain seq x y z
N MET A 1 -39.85 -17.30 23.37
CA MET A 1 -38.92 -17.60 22.27
C MET A 1 -37.56 -17.05 22.66
N LYS A 2 -36.54 -17.91 22.77
CA LYS A 2 -35.17 -17.54 23.18
C LYS A 2 -34.40 -17.21 21.89
N ILE A 3 -34.20 -15.93 21.62
CA ILE A 3 -33.37 -15.48 20.49
C ILE A 3 -31.93 -15.41 21.00
N SER A 4 -31.13 -16.41 20.65
CA SER A 4 -29.69 -16.39 20.91
C SER A 4 -29.02 -15.46 19.91
N LEU A 5 -28.61 -14.27 20.38
CA LEU A 5 -27.82 -13.29 19.62
C LEU A 5 -26.37 -13.80 19.46
N ASN A 6 -26.10 -14.55 18.39
CA ASN A 6 -24.74 -14.88 17.94
C ASN A 6 -24.15 -13.73 17.09
N MET A 7 -24.11 -12.51 17.61
CA MET A 7 -23.60 -11.33 16.88
C MET A 7 -22.06 -11.15 16.93
N GLY A 8 -21.33 -12.03 17.62
CA GLY A 8 -19.87 -11.87 17.81
C GLY A 8 -18.97 -12.69 16.87
N GLN A 9 -19.44 -13.82 16.32
CA GLN A 9 -18.56 -14.75 15.60
C GLN A 9 -18.38 -14.43 14.11
N GLU A 10 -19.36 -13.81 13.46
CA GLU A 10 -19.28 -13.53 12.01
C GLU A 10 -18.30 -12.39 11.69
N ALA A 11 -18.18 -11.38 12.57
CA ALA A 11 -17.29 -10.24 12.36
C ALA A 11 -15.80 -10.65 12.38
N ASP A 12 -15.42 -11.55 13.28
CA ASP A 12 -14.02 -12.03 13.40
C ASP A 12 -13.63 -13.01 12.28
N GLN A 13 -14.58 -13.84 11.80
CA GLN A 13 -14.32 -14.73 10.67
C GLN A 13 -14.08 -13.96 9.36
N GLY A 14 -14.84 -12.89 9.12
CA GLY A 14 -14.65 -12.04 7.94
C GLY A 14 -13.27 -11.39 7.89
N ARG A 15 -12.78 -10.89 9.04
CA ARG A 15 -11.46 -10.26 9.13
C ARG A 15 -10.31 -11.25 8.89
N LEU A 16 -10.39 -12.45 9.48
CA LEU A 16 -9.38 -13.49 9.27
C LEU A 16 -9.34 -13.99 7.82
N ALA A 17 -10.50 -14.10 7.17
CA ALA A 17 -10.59 -14.45 5.76
C ALA A 17 -9.96 -13.37 4.87
N GLN A 18 -10.19 -12.09 5.18
CA GLN A 18 -9.57 -10.97 4.46
C GLN A 18 -8.05 -10.94 4.62
N LEU A 19 -7.52 -11.19 5.82
CA LEU A 19 -6.06 -11.23 6.06
C LEU A 19 -5.38 -12.37 5.29
N LYS A 20 -6.01 -13.55 5.24
CA LYS A 20 -5.52 -14.69 4.44
C LYS A 20 -5.59 -14.42 2.95
N ALA A 21 -6.66 -13.79 2.47
CA ALA A 21 -6.78 -13.39 1.07
C ALA A 21 -5.68 -12.37 0.70
N LEU A 22 -5.46 -11.38 1.56
CA LEU A 22 -4.40 -10.39 1.40
C LEU A 22 -3.02 -11.04 1.36
N GLU A 23 -2.73 -11.98 2.26
CA GLU A 23 -1.46 -12.71 2.28
C GLU A 23 -1.22 -13.46 0.96
N ARG A 24 -2.24 -14.17 0.46
CA ARG A 24 -2.17 -14.85 -0.85
C ARG A 24 -1.91 -13.86 -1.99
N ASP A 25 -2.61 -12.73 -1.99
CA ASP A 25 -2.45 -11.70 -3.00
C ASP A 25 -1.05 -11.07 -2.95
N ILE A 26 -0.47 -10.84 -1.75
CA ILE A 26 0.90 -10.31 -1.61
C ILE A 26 1.91 -11.28 -2.22
N VAL A 27 1.82 -12.57 -1.90
CA VAL A 27 2.74 -13.59 -2.40
C VAL A 27 2.61 -13.75 -3.91
N ALA A 28 1.38 -13.85 -4.42
CA ALA A 28 1.12 -13.97 -5.85
C ALA A 28 1.55 -12.71 -6.63
N ALA A 29 1.33 -11.52 -6.07
CA ALA A 29 1.79 -10.26 -6.66
C ALA A 29 3.32 -10.20 -6.73
N GLY A 30 4.02 -10.72 -5.71
CA GLY A 30 5.47 -10.88 -5.71
C GLY A 30 5.98 -11.83 -6.82
N GLY A 31 5.21 -12.88 -7.13
CA GLY A 31 5.44 -13.80 -8.24
C GLY A 31 5.09 -13.25 -9.63
N GLY A 32 4.48 -12.06 -9.71
CA GLY A 32 4.15 -11.40 -10.97
C GLY A 32 2.71 -11.60 -11.45
N ASP A 33 1.83 -12.23 -10.67
CA ASP A 33 0.41 -12.40 -11.00
C ASP A 33 -0.28 -11.03 -11.13
N TRP A 34 -0.88 -10.79 -12.30
CA TRP A 34 -1.55 -9.55 -12.63
C TRP A 34 -2.84 -9.32 -11.84
N THR A 35 -3.59 -10.41 -11.60
CA THR A 35 -4.85 -10.37 -10.85
C THR A 35 -4.56 -10.00 -9.40
N ALA A 36 -3.55 -10.64 -8.80
CA ALA A 36 -3.12 -10.37 -7.44
C ALA A 36 -2.61 -8.93 -7.26
N LYS A 37 -1.82 -8.41 -8.21
CA LYS A 37 -1.39 -7.00 -8.21
C LYS A 37 -2.58 -6.03 -8.25
N THR A 38 -3.59 -6.35 -9.05
CA THR A 38 -4.80 -5.53 -9.17
C THR A 38 -5.60 -5.51 -7.85
N ASN A 39 -5.78 -6.68 -7.24
CA ASN A 39 -6.46 -6.80 -5.93
C ASN A 39 -5.69 -6.05 -4.84
N LEU A 40 -4.36 -6.21 -4.80
CA LEU A 40 -3.49 -5.53 -3.85
C LEU A 40 -3.58 -4.00 -4.02
N ALA A 41 -3.52 -3.50 -5.25
CA ALA A 41 -3.66 -2.07 -5.54
C ALA A 41 -5.03 -1.52 -5.10
N ARG A 42 -6.12 -2.29 -5.27
CA ARG A 42 -7.46 -1.91 -4.78
C ARG A 42 -7.51 -1.83 -3.26
N HIS A 43 -6.92 -2.81 -2.56
CA HIS A 43 -6.87 -2.83 -1.11
C HIS A 43 -6.12 -1.61 -0.54
N PHE A 44 -5.01 -1.23 -1.20
CA PHE A 44 -4.18 -0.09 -0.79
C PHE A 44 -4.61 1.26 -1.38
N ALA A 45 -5.66 1.31 -2.20
CA ALA A 45 -6.10 2.54 -2.87
C ALA A 45 -6.38 3.70 -1.89
N PRO A 46 -7.06 3.52 -0.74
CA PRO A 46 -7.30 4.61 0.20
C PRO A 46 -5.99 5.21 0.76
N LEU A 47 -4.98 4.37 1.02
CA LEU A 47 -3.67 4.81 1.48
C LEU A 47 -2.94 5.58 0.38
N LEU A 48 -2.88 5.03 -0.83
CA LEU A 48 -2.22 5.68 -1.97
C LEU A 48 -2.82 7.05 -2.28
N THR A 49 -4.15 7.14 -2.29
CA THR A 49 -4.88 8.40 -2.51
C THR A 49 -4.59 9.42 -1.41
N SER A 50 -4.65 9.01 -0.13
CA SER A 50 -4.30 9.90 0.98
C SER A 50 -2.86 10.43 0.87
N LEU A 51 -1.90 9.56 0.56
CA LEU A 51 -0.50 9.92 0.40
C LEU A 51 -0.25 10.83 -0.80
N ALA A 52 -0.96 10.64 -1.90
CA ALA A 52 -0.86 11.49 -3.08
C ALA A 52 -1.44 12.90 -2.81
N HIS A 53 -2.62 12.99 -2.18
CA HIS A 53 -3.23 14.28 -1.83
C HIS A 53 -2.45 15.07 -0.78
N LYS A 54 -1.73 14.40 0.12
CA LYS A 54 -0.81 15.08 1.05
C LYS A 54 0.38 15.75 0.34
N ARG A 55 0.74 15.27 -0.86
CA ARG A 55 1.91 15.77 -1.61
C ARG A 55 1.55 16.88 -2.58
N SER A 56 0.34 16.90 -3.13
CA SER A 56 -0.09 17.92 -4.07
C SER A 56 -1.62 18.04 -4.13
N GLN A 57 -2.09 19.20 -4.55
CA GLN A 57 -3.48 19.45 -4.96
C GLN A 57 -3.66 19.43 -6.49
N ASP A 58 -2.56 19.45 -7.25
CA ASP A 58 -2.60 19.35 -8.71
C ASP A 58 -2.89 17.89 -9.13
N THR A 59 -3.98 17.71 -9.87
CA THR A 59 -4.45 16.43 -10.41
C THR A 59 -3.38 15.71 -11.24
N ALA A 60 -2.56 16.43 -12.02
CA ALA A 60 -1.52 15.80 -12.83
C ALA A 60 -0.44 15.17 -11.94
N VAL A 61 -0.06 15.87 -10.88
CA VAL A 61 0.92 15.39 -9.88
C VAL A 61 0.33 14.25 -9.05
N ILE A 62 -0.94 14.34 -8.66
CA ILE A 62 -1.64 13.28 -7.93
C ILE A 62 -1.64 11.99 -8.74
N ASN A 63 -2.05 12.04 -10.02
CA ASN A 63 -2.06 10.87 -10.89
C ASN A 63 -0.67 10.23 -11.03
N ARG A 64 0.37 11.05 -11.18
CA ARG A 64 1.76 10.56 -11.22
C ARG A 64 2.17 9.89 -9.91
N CYS A 65 1.82 10.48 -8.76
CA CYS A 65 2.07 9.87 -7.45
C CYS A 65 1.32 8.54 -7.28
N LEU A 66 0.08 8.44 -7.76
CA LEU A 66 -0.69 7.20 -7.68
C LEU A 66 -0.04 6.07 -8.48
N GLU A 67 0.40 6.34 -9.71
CA GLU A 67 1.10 5.33 -10.51
C GLU A 67 2.45 4.94 -9.89
N ALA A 68 3.24 5.91 -9.45
CA ALA A 68 4.51 5.64 -8.76
C ALA A 68 4.31 4.87 -7.45
N GLY A 69 3.26 5.19 -6.70
CA GLY A 69 2.89 4.51 -5.47
C GLY A 69 2.48 3.05 -5.70
N ARG A 70 1.74 2.76 -6.79
CA ARG A 70 1.44 1.37 -7.19
C ARG A 70 2.70 0.61 -7.53
N GLU A 71 3.63 1.23 -8.24
CA GLU A 71 4.92 0.61 -8.55
C GLU A 71 5.69 0.29 -7.26
N GLY A 72 5.78 1.24 -6.32
CA GLY A 72 6.38 1.04 -5.00
C GLY A 72 5.73 -0.09 -4.21
N LEU A 73 4.40 -0.19 -4.23
CA LEU A 73 3.64 -1.27 -3.61
C LEU A 73 4.00 -2.64 -4.21
N PHE A 74 4.13 -2.74 -5.54
CA PHE A 74 4.54 -3.99 -6.19
C PHE A 74 6.00 -4.35 -5.90
N GLN A 75 6.88 -3.36 -5.77
CA GLN A 75 8.25 -3.58 -5.31
C GLN A 75 8.29 -4.10 -3.87
N ALA A 76 7.45 -3.57 -2.98
CA ALA A 76 7.29 -4.06 -1.62
C ALA A 76 6.82 -5.52 -1.63
N ALA A 77 5.78 -5.85 -2.40
CA ALA A 77 5.26 -7.22 -2.52
C ALA A 77 6.35 -8.22 -2.96
N ARG A 78 7.23 -7.84 -3.89
CA ARG A 78 8.36 -8.69 -4.34
C ARG A 78 9.43 -8.91 -3.26
N LYS A 79 9.62 -7.94 -2.37
CA LYS A 79 10.65 -8.00 -1.32
C LYS A 79 10.12 -8.55 0.00
N TYR A 80 8.81 -8.67 0.13
CA TYR A 80 8.17 -9.09 1.35
C TYR A 80 8.38 -10.59 1.60
N LYS A 81 8.74 -10.93 2.84
CA LYS A 81 8.89 -12.32 3.26
C LYS A 81 7.60 -12.77 3.96
N PRO A 82 6.93 -13.85 3.50
CA PRO A 82 5.67 -14.32 4.09
C PRO A 82 5.77 -14.62 5.59
N SER A 83 6.96 -15.05 6.05
CA SER A 83 7.25 -15.36 7.46
C SER A 83 7.06 -14.19 8.44
N VAL A 84 6.87 -12.95 7.96
CA VAL A 84 6.69 -11.75 8.78
C VAL A 84 5.23 -11.50 9.17
N GLY A 85 4.27 -12.10 8.45
CA GLY A 85 2.82 -12.01 8.73
C GLY A 85 2.13 -10.77 8.12
N PRO A 86 0.98 -10.94 7.43
CA PRO A 86 0.36 -9.91 6.58
C PRO A 86 0.04 -8.60 7.30
N ASP A 87 -0.18 -8.62 8.61
CA ASP A 87 -0.46 -7.43 9.43
C ASP A 87 0.66 -6.39 9.37
N ARG A 88 1.91 -6.83 9.16
CA ARG A 88 3.08 -5.94 9.08
C ARG A 88 3.38 -5.48 7.65
N PHE A 89 2.69 -6.06 6.66
CA PHE A 89 2.92 -5.71 5.26
C PHE A 89 2.59 -4.24 4.98
N GLN A 90 1.52 -3.70 5.55
CA GLN A 90 1.15 -2.30 5.35
C GLN A 90 2.26 -1.35 5.80
N ILE A 91 2.81 -1.56 7.00
CA ILE A 91 3.90 -0.75 7.56
C ILE A 91 5.14 -0.88 6.66
N PHE A 92 5.49 -2.11 6.28
CA PHE A 92 6.62 -2.37 5.39
C PHE A 92 6.46 -1.71 4.01
N ALA A 93 5.25 -1.76 3.44
CA ALA A 93 4.98 -1.23 2.10
C ALA A 93 5.02 0.30 2.04
N VAL A 94 4.67 0.99 3.14
CA VAL A 94 4.67 2.46 3.20
C VAL A 94 6.02 3.04 2.79
N ASP A 95 7.14 2.52 3.32
CA ASP A 95 8.48 3.04 2.99
C ASP A 95 8.79 2.97 1.49
N PHE A 96 8.38 1.88 0.82
CA PHE A 96 8.56 1.70 -0.62
C PHE A 96 7.65 2.62 -1.43
N ILE A 97 6.39 2.75 -1.02
CA ILE A 97 5.41 3.61 -1.67
C ILE A 97 5.87 5.07 -1.60
N GLU A 98 6.25 5.55 -0.42
CA GLU A 98 6.68 6.93 -0.21
C GLU A 98 7.96 7.23 -0.97
N SER A 99 8.93 6.31 -0.92
CA SER A 99 10.18 6.42 -1.68
C SER A 99 9.93 6.51 -3.19
N ALA A 100 8.99 5.72 -3.72
CA ALA A 100 8.64 5.74 -5.14
C ALA A 100 7.95 7.05 -5.54
N MET A 101 6.98 7.52 -4.74
CA MET A 101 6.32 8.81 -4.97
C MET A 101 7.31 9.98 -4.92
N ASP A 102 8.19 10.01 -3.93
CA ASP A 102 9.19 11.08 -3.80
C ASP A 102 10.17 11.06 -4.98
N ARG A 103 10.63 9.88 -5.43
CA ARG A 103 11.46 9.77 -6.66
C ARG A 103 10.73 10.31 -7.89
N ALA A 104 9.45 9.99 -8.06
CA ALA A 104 8.66 10.48 -9.19
C ALA A 104 8.50 12.01 -9.16
N LEU A 105 8.34 12.60 -7.98
CA LEU A 105 8.30 14.05 -7.79
C LEU A 105 9.65 14.71 -8.06
N GLN A 106 10.75 14.09 -7.63
CA GLN A 106 12.11 14.58 -7.91
C GLN A 106 12.42 14.56 -9.40
N ALA A 107 12.08 13.46 -10.09
CA ALA A 107 12.24 13.34 -11.53
C ALA A 107 11.43 14.41 -12.29
N ALA A 108 10.24 14.76 -11.78
CA ALA A 108 9.39 15.81 -12.35
C ALA A 108 9.90 17.23 -12.11
N SER A 109 10.61 17.46 -11.00
CA SER A 109 11.03 18.81 -10.54
C SER A 109 12.52 19.08 -10.73
N GLY A 110 13.31 18.11 -11.19
CA GLY A 110 14.74 18.23 -11.38
C GLY A 110 15.55 18.47 -10.08
N ARG A 111 14.92 18.38 -8.90
CA ARG A 111 15.57 18.62 -7.61
C ARG A 111 15.43 17.41 -6.68
N PRO A 112 16.52 16.89 -6.09
CA PRO A 112 16.44 15.83 -5.09
C PRO A 112 15.85 16.37 -3.78
N ARG A 113 14.70 15.86 -3.36
CA ARG A 113 14.06 16.12 -2.06
C ARG A 113 13.68 14.77 -1.43
N GLY A 114 14.64 14.14 -0.77
CA GLY A 114 14.43 12.89 -0.03
C GLY A 114 13.80 13.14 1.34
N PHE A 115 13.24 12.07 1.93
CA PHE A 115 12.64 12.06 3.27
C PHE A 115 13.58 12.60 4.36
N LEU A 116 14.86 12.19 4.35
CA LEU A 116 15.87 12.71 5.30
C LEU A 116 16.16 14.20 5.10
N ALA A 117 16.08 14.71 3.86
CA ALA A 117 16.26 16.13 3.59
C ALA A 117 15.06 16.98 4.03
N ARG A 118 13.87 16.37 4.22
CA ARG A 118 12.69 17.04 4.80
C ARG A 118 12.69 17.00 6.33
N LEU A 119 13.28 15.96 6.93
CA LEU A 119 13.37 15.80 8.39
C LEU A 119 14.60 16.48 9.01
N PHE A 120 15.69 16.63 8.26
CA PHE A 120 16.95 17.21 8.75
C PHE A 120 17.48 18.38 7.88
N GLY A 121 16.69 18.86 6.92
CA GLY A 121 17.10 19.99 6.06
C GLY A 121 16.89 21.33 6.74
N LYS A 122 17.98 22.02 7.03
CA LYS A 122 18.02 23.46 7.33
C LYS A 122 17.98 24.27 6.03
#